data_AF-A0A1C5PLB1-F1
#
_entry.id   AF-A0A1C5PLB1-F1
#
_cell.length_a   1.000
_cell.length_b   1.000
_cell.length_c   1.000
_cell.angle_alpha   90.00
_cell.angle_beta   90.00
_cell.angle_gamma   90.00
#
_symmetry.space_group_name_H-M   'P 1'
#
loop_
_entity.id
_entity.type
_entity.pdbx_description
1 polymer ?
#
loop_
_entity_poly.entity_id
_entity_poly.type
_entity_poly.pdbx_seq_one_letter_code
_entity_poly.pdbx_strand_id
1 'polypeptide(L)'
;MQNAPEHWQIFENHHEAIIDQETFDIVQSIREGRRRLTPMGEMPVLSRMLFCADCGAKLYQVRHRGWEHDKEHFVCATYRKIKGGCSSHQIRNVVVEEVLLDEIRRIPAYAREHEDELVEMAMSKSATALNKSQREGKRELEQATTRISKLDTIIQKLYEDNIEGKYLTRDSLK
;
A
#
# COMPACT_ATOMS: atom_id res chain seq x y z
N MET A 1 -3.63 -9.45 -29.36
CA MET A 1 -3.80 -10.40 -28.24
C MET A 1 -3.11 -9.80 -27.02
N GLN A 2 -3.82 -9.52 -25.94
CA GLN A 2 -3.21 -9.11 -24.68
C GLN A 2 -3.06 -10.35 -23.81
N ASN A 3 -1.86 -10.60 -23.25
CA ASN A 3 -1.63 -11.70 -22.33
C ASN A 3 -2.35 -11.43 -21.01
N ALA A 4 -2.87 -12.48 -20.37
CA ALA A 4 -3.45 -12.40 -19.04
C ALA A 4 -2.39 -11.87 -18.03
N PRO A 5 -2.79 -11.06 -17.03
CA PRO A 5 -1.85 -10.47 -16.06
C PRO A 5 -0.97 -11.50 -15.33
N GLU A 6 -1.48 -12.71 -15.17
CA GLU A 6 -0.83 -13.87 -14.56
C GLU A 6 0.44 -14.31 -15.30
N HIS A 7 0.56 -13.96 -16.58
CA HIS A 7 1.69 -14.29 -17.44
C HIS A 7 2.64 -13.10 -17.65
N TRP A 8 2.46 -11.98 -16.93
CA TRP A 8 3.36 -10.84 -17.04
C TRP A 8 4.61 -11.07 -16.20
N GLN A 9 5.78 -10.92 -16.82
CA GLN A 9 7.05 -10.84 -16.12
C GLN A 9 7.54 -9.39 -16.15
N ILE A 10 7.83 -8.85 -14.98
CA ILE A 10 8.38 -7.52 -14.80
C ILE A 10 9.88 -7.70 -14.57
N PHE A 11 10.69 -7.14 -15.47
CA PHE A 11 12.15 -7.14 -15.37
C PHE A 11 12.60 -5.74 -14.99
N GLU A 12 13.02 -5.58 -13.73
CA GLU A 12 13.49 -4.31 -13.21
C GLU A 12 14.87 -3.96 -13.79
N ASN A 13 15.15 -2.66 -13.94
CA ASN A 13 16.47 -2.11 -14.31
C ASN A 13 17.07 -2.61 -15.64
N HIS A 14 16.23 -3.00 -16.61
CA HIS A 14 16.73 -3.45 -17.92
C HIS A 14 17.19 -2.30 -18.84
N HIS A 15 16.74 -1.08 -18.57
CA HIS A 15 17.12 0.13 -19.29
C HIS A 15 17.36 1.25 -18.29
N GLU A 16 18.09 2.28 -18.73
CA GLU A 16 18.29 3.49 -17.93
C GLU A 16 16.94 4.12 -17.62
N ALA A 17 16.71 4.38 -16.32
CA ALA A 17 15.45 4.92 -15.85
C ALA A 17 15.31 6.40 -16.29
N ILE A 18 14.13 6.76 -16.80
CA ILE A 18 13.83 8.15 -17.19
C ILE A 18 13.68 9.05 -15.96
N ILE A 19 13.15 8.49 -14.87
CA ILE A 19 13.00 9.14 -13.56
C ILE A 19 13.44 8.15 -12.48
N ASP A 20 13.91 8.68 -11.35
CA ASP A 20 14.29 7.85 -10.21
C ASP A 20 13.07 7.15 -9.58
N GLN A 21 13.33 6.02 -8.92
CA GLN A 21 12.29 5.18 -8.32
C GLN A 21 11.52 5.93 -7.23
N GLU A 22 12.20 6.75 -6.43
CA GLU A 22 11.59 7.52 -5.34
C GLU A 22 10.54 8.51 -5.88
N THR A 23 10.89 9.27 -6.93
CA THR A 23 9.98 10.18 -7.62
C THR A 23 8.80 9.43 -8.24
N PHE A 24 9.04 8.27 -8.85
CA PHE A 24 7.96 7.44 -9.39
C PHE A 24 6.99 7.01 -8.29
N ASP A 25 7.50 6.51 -7.15
CA ASP A 25 6.71 6.04 -6.02
C ASP A 25 5.90 7.16 -5.36
N ILE A 26 6.48 8.35 -5.22
CA ILE A 26 5.79 9.56 -4.75
C ILE A 26 4.62 9.89 -5.67
N VAL A 27 4.84 9.89 -6.99
CA VAL A 27 3.79 10.18 -7.97
C VAL A 27 2.69 9.12 -7.95
N GLN A 28 3.03 7.83 -7.83
CA GLN A 28 2.01 6.77 -7.69
C GLN A 28 1.17 7.00 -6.42
N SER A 29 1.80 7.31 -5.29
CA SER A 29 1.12 7.62 -4.03
C SER A 29 0.16 8.81 -4.16
N ILE A 30 0.59 9.89 -4.84
CA ILE A 30 -0.27 11.05 -5.14
C ILE A 30 -1.46 10.66 -6.02
N ARG A 31 -1.23 9.80 -7.03
CA ARG A 31 -2.28 9.33 -7.94
C ARG A 31 -3.31 8.45 -7.23
N GLU A 32 -2.89 7.61 -6.30
CA GLU A 32 -3.79 6.82 -5.45
C GLU A 32 -4.71 7.72 -4.60
N GLY A 33 -4.16 8.82 -4.09
CA GLY A 33 -4.89 9.83 -3.33
C GLY A 33 -5.78 10.76 -4.18
N ARG A 34 -5.70 10.72 -5.51
CA ARG A 34 -6.39 11.68 -6.39
C ARG A 34 -7.90 11.55 -6.26
N ARG A 35 -8.53 12.64 -5.80
CA ARG A 35 -9.98 12.75 -5.72
C ARG A 35 -10.57 13.07 -7.10
N ARG A 36 -11.57 12.30 -7.51
CA ARG A 36 -12.30 12.55 -8.76
C ARG A 36 -13.23 13.75 -8.58
N LEU A 37 -13.10 14.77 -9.42
CA LEU A 37 -14.08 15.85 -9.52
C LEU A 37 -15.47 15.28 -9.82
N THR A 38 -16.48 15.73 -9.08
CA THR A 38 -17.87 15.37 -9.34
C THR A 38 -18.58 16.49 -10.07
N PRO A 39 -19.72 16.22 -10.74
CA PRO A 39 -20.56 17.28 -11.31
C PRO A 39 -21.04 18.32 -10.27
N MET A 40 -20.89 18.04 -8.98
CA MET A 40 -21.19 18.94 -7.85
C MET A 40 -19.95 19.71 -7.36
N GLY A 41 -18.85 19.70 -8.11
CA GLY A 41 -17.59 20.35 -7.74
C GLY A 41 -16.64 19.42 -7.00
N GLU A 42 -15.83 20.01 -6.12
CA GLU A 42 -14.83 19.29 -5.35
C GLU A 42 -15.44 18.24 -4.42
N MET A 43 -14.71 17.16 -4.24
CA MET A 43 -15.10 16.09 -3.33
C MET A 43 -14.87 16.55 -1.88
N PRO A 44 -15.81 16.30 -0.97
CA PRO A 44 -15.66 16.77 0.40
C PRO A 44 -14.54 16.05 1.14
N VAL A 45 -14.03 16.71 2.19
CA VAL A 45 -12.74 16.38 2.81
C VAL A 45 -12.67 14.95 3.32
N LEU A 46 -13.77 14.44 3.86
CA LEU A 46 -13.86 13.13 4.51
C LEU A 46 -14.35 12.01 3.57
N SER A 47 -14.51 12.32 2.29
CA SER A 47 -14.98 11.32 1.31
C SER A 47 -14.05 10.11 1.28
N ARG A 48 -14.62 8.91 1.41
CA ARG A 48 -13.93 7.59 1.42
C ARG A 48 -13.03 7.34 2.64
N MET A 49 -13.01 8.24 3.62
CA MET A 49 -12.24 8.07 4.87
C MET A 49 -13.07 7.42 5.98
N LEU A 50 -14.40 7.52 5.90
CA LEU A 50 -15.32 7.02 6.92
C LEU A 50 -15.85 5.63 6.58
N PHE A 51 -15.96 4.78 7.60
CA PHE A 51 -16.45 3.41 7.51
C PHE A 51 -17.57 3.18 8.52
N CYS A 52 -18.50 2.32 8.15
CA CYS A 52 -19.58 1.85 9.02
C CYS A 52 -19.01 0.92 10.09
N ALA A 53 -19.31 1.19 11.36
CA ALA A 53 -18.89 0.35 12.47
C ALA A 53 -19.54 -1.05 12.42
N ASP A 54 -20.78 -1.15 11.95
CA ASP A 54 -21.54 -2.42 11.96
C ASP A 54 -21.10 -3.39 10.86
N CYS A 55 -20.88 -2.89 9.64
CA CYS A 55 -20.61 -3.75 8.47
C CYS A 55 -19.26 -3.52 7.80
N GLY A 56 -18.45 -2.57 8.29
CA GLY A 56 -17.14 -2.24 7.73
C GLY A 56 -17.17 -1.57 6.35
N ALA A 57 -18.34 -1.41 5.73
CA ALA A 57 -18.46 -0.76 4.44
C ALA A 57 -18.23 0.75 4.53
N LYS A 58 -17.77 1.36 3.43
CA LYS A 58 -17.56 2.82 3.36
C LYS A 58 -18.87 3.58 3.60
N LEU A 59 -18.78 4.77 4.20
CA LEU A 59 -19.90 5.69 4.24
C LEU A 59 -19.91 6.55 2.96
N TYR A 60 -21.10 6.70 2.36
CA TYR A 60 -21.34 7.66 1.29
C TYR A 60 -21.83 8.97 1.88
N GLN A 61 -21.26 10.06 1.39
CA GLN A 61 -21.83 11.37 1.64
C GLN A 61 -23.02 11.62 0.71
N VAL A 62 -24.07 12.19 1.29
CA VAL A 62 -25.27 12.65 0.62
C VAL A 62 -25.28 14.17 0.72
N ARG A 63 -25.25 14.81 -0.44
CA ARG A 63 -25.31 16.26 -0.60
C ARG A 63 -26.16 16.61 -1.82
N HIS A 64 -26.76 17.80 -1.81
CA HIS A 64 -27.57 18.30 -2.92
C HIS A 64 -27.20 19.76 -3.24
N ARG A 65 -27.39 20.18 -4.49
CA ARG A 65 -27.19 21.60 -4.86
C ARG A 65 -28.22 22.46 -4.11
N GLY A 66 -27.76 23.52 -3.46
CA GLY A 66 -28.61 24.42 -2.67
C GLY A 66 -28.91 23.93 -1.25
N TRP A 67 -28.32 22.80 -0.81
CA TRP A 67 -28.30 22.47 0.61
C TRP A 67 -27.21 23.27 1.31
N GLU A 68 -27.51 23.69 2.52
CA GLU A 68 -26.51 24.17 3.48
C GLU A 68 -25.71 22.98 4.01
N HIS A 69 -24.48 23.24 4.44
CA HIS A 69 -23.53 22.20 4.88
C HIS A 69 -24.04 21.37 6.07
N ASP A 70 -24.89 21.95 6.91
CA ASP A 70 -25.53 21.31 8.06
C ASP A 70 -26.54 20.20 7.70
N LYS A 71 -27.03 20.20 6.45
CA LYS A 71 -27.96 19.19 5.89
C LYS A 71 -27.23 18.04 5.22
N GLU A 72 -25.94 18.19 4.93
CA GLU A 72 -25.12 17.10 4.42
C GLU A 72 -24.91 16.02 5.47
N HIS A 73 -24.96 14.76 5.04
CA HIS A 73 -24.83 13.63 5.94
C HIS A 73 -24.19 12.43 5.26
N PHE A 74 -23.63 11.54 6.08
CA PHE A 74 -23.07 10.26 5.69
C PHE A 74 -24.08 9.13 5.92
N VAL A 75 -24.13 8.18 4.99
CA VAL A 75 -24.96 6.97 5.06
C VAL A 75 -24.14 5.73 4.70
N CYS A 76 -24.45 4.60 5.33
CA CYS A 76 -23.79 3.34 5.02
C CYS A 76 -23.99 2.92 3.55
N ALA A 77 -22.90 2.53 2.87
CA ALA A 77 -22.93 2.01 1.51
C ALA A 77 -23.79 0.76 1.34
N THR A 78 -23.67 -0.19 2.26
CA THR A 78 -24.39 -1.46 2.20
C THR A 78 -25.88 -1.21 2.35
N TYR A 79 -26.28 -0.43 3.35
CA TYR A 79 -27.69 -0.07 3.55
C TYR A 79 -28.29 0.65 2.34
N ARG A 80 -27.56 1.61 1.76
CA ARG A 80 -28.03 2.41 0.62
C ARG A 80 -28.23 1.56 -0.65
N LYS A 81 -27.38 0.55 -0.87
CA LYS A 81 -27.40 -0.26 -2.11
C LYS A 81 -28.29 -1.50 -1.99
N ILE A 82 -28.32 -2.12 -0.81
CA ILE A 82 -28.98 -3.40 -0.58
C ILE A 82 -29.97 -3.21 0.58
N LYS A 83 -31.27 -3.33 0.29
CA LYS A 83 -32.31 -3.29 1.32
C LYS A 83 -32.06 -4.42 2.33
N GLY A 84 -31.96 -4.07 3.61
CA GLY A 84 -31.69 -5.01 4.70
C GLY A 84 -30.22 -5.46 4.83
N GLY A 85 -29.30 -4.92 4.04
CA GLY A 85 -27.88 -5.30 4.11
C GLY A 85 -27.11 -4.71 5.30
N CYS A 86 -27.63 -3.69 5.96
CA CYS A 86 -27.08 -3.08 7.18
C CYS A 86 -28.17 -2.27 7.90
N SER A 87 -27.88 -1.73 9.08
CA SER A 87 -28.75 -0.82 9.84
C SER A 87 -28.89 0.54 9.15
N SER A 88 -30.05 1.19 9.33
CA SER A 88 -30.31 2.55 8.82
C SER A 88 -29.73 3.60 9.75
N HIS A 89 -28.44 3.91 9.62
CA HIS A 89 -27.82 5.03 10.32
C HIS A 89 -27.41 6.14 9.35
N GLN A 90 -27.60 7.37 9.80
CA GLN A 90 -27.18 8.59 9.13
C GLN A 90 -26.46 9.47 10.14
N ILE A 91 -25.36 10.10 9.72
CA ILE A 91 -24.57 10.97 10.59
C ILE A 91 -24.33 12.27 9.84
N ARG A 92 -24.71 13.40 10.44
CA ARG A 92 -24.51 14.71 9.80
C ARG A 92 -23.02 15.02 9.66
N ASN A 93 -22.65 15.69 8.58
CA ASN A 93 -21.28 16.09 8.32
C ASN A 93 -20.69 16.92 9.45
N VAL A 94 -21.43 17.95 9.87
CA VAL A 94 -21.00 18.89 10.92
C VAL A 94 -20.66 18.18 12.23
N VAL A 95 -21.38 17.10 12.57
CA VAL A 95 -21.11 16.31 13.80
C VAL A 95 -19.81 15.53 13.66
N VAL A 96 -19.57 14.91 12.50
CA VAL A 96 -18.31 14.18 12.26
C VAL A 96 -17.13 15.15 12.26
N GLU A 97 -17.28 16.30 11.61
CA GLU A 97 -16.24 17.32 11.53
C GLU A 97 -15.90 17.90 12.90
N GLU A 98 -16.91 18.16 13.75
CA GLU A 98 -16.70 18.64 15.12
C GLU A 98 -15.89 17.63 15.96
N VAL A 99 -16.31 16.36 15.96
CA VAL A 99 -15.60 15.29 16.70
C VAL A 99 -14.18 15.11 16.17
N LEU A 100 -13.99 15.12 14.85
CA LEU A 100 -12.66 15.01 14.26
C LEU A 100 -11.78 16.20 14.62
N LEU A 101 -12.32 17.42 14.62
CA LEU A 101 -11.57 18.61 14.96
C LEU A 101 -11.14 18.61 16.43
N ASP A 102 -12.02 18.13 17.32
CA ASP A 102 -11.70 17.98 18.74
C ASP A 102 -10.58 16.96 18.94
N GLU A 103 -10.68 15.78 18.32
CA GLU A 103 -9.66 14.74 18.42
C GLU A 103 -8.32 15.17 17.79
N ILE A 104 -8.34 15.89 16.66
CA ILE A 104 -7.13 16.48 16.06
C ILE A 104 -6.44 17.48 17.00
N ARG A 105 -7.20 18.21 17.84
CA ARG A 105 -6.64 19.13 18.83
C ARG A 105 -6.18 18.41 20.09
N ARG A 106 -6.90 17.36 20.48
CA ARG A 106 -6.63 16.54 21.66
C ARG A 106 -5.35 15.73 21.51
N ILE A 107 -5.10 15.11 20.35
CA ILE A 107 -3.93 14.25 20.13
C ILE A 107 -2.61 15.01 20.38
N PRO A 108 -2.36 16.21 19.81
CA PRO A 108 -1.17 17.00 20.11
C PRO A 108 -1.11 17.51 21.56
N ALA A 109 -2.25 17.76 22.19
CA ALA A 109 -2.27 18.16 23.60
C ALA A 109 -1.82 17.00 24.50
N TYR A 110 -2.42 15.82 24.31
CA TYR A 110 -2.01 14.59 24.97
C TYR A 110 -0.53 14.29 24.72
N ALA A 111 -0.07 14.48 23.49
CA ALA A 111 1.31 14.28 23.10
C ALA A 111 2.31 15.17 23.86
N ARG A 112 1.93 16.43 24.13
CA ARG A 112 2.76 17.34 24.92
C ARG A 112 2.76 16.99 26.41
N GLU A 113 1.67 16.45 26.91
CA GLU A 113 1.54 16.07 28.32
C GLU A 113 2.24 14.74 28.64
N HIS A 114 2.35 13.85 27.65
CA HIS A 114 2.95 12.50 27.79
C HIS A 114 4.10 12.32 26.79
N GLU A 115 5.02 13.29 26.76
CA GLU A 115 6.15 13.29 25.82
C GLU A 115 7.02 12.03 25.99
N ASP A 116 7.31 11.63 27.23
CA ASP A 116 8.14 10.46 27.53
C ASP A 116 7.52 9.16 27.00
N GLU A 117 6.23 8.94 27.20
CA GLU A 117 5.52 7.76 26.67
C GLU A 117 5.50 7.74 25.15
N LEU A 118 5.38 8.90 24.51
CA LEU A 118 5.44 9.00 23.05
C LEU A 118 6.84 8.72 22.52
N VAL A 119 7.88 9.21 23.18
CA VAL A 119 9.26 8.92 22.81
C VAL A 119 9.51 7.43 22.92
N GLU A 120 9.10 6.78 24.01
CA GLU A 120 9.23 5.33 24.18
C GLU A 120 8.45 4.55 23.10
N MET A 121 7.22 4.96 22.79
CA MET A 121 6.41 4.35 21.73
C MET A 121 7.06 4.54 20.34
N ALA A 122 7.59 5.73 20.05
CA ALA A 122 8.26 6.02 18.79
C ALA A 122 9.56 5.23 18.66
N MET A 123 10.34 5.14 19.73
CA MET A 123 11.59 4.37 19.79
C MET A 123 11.34 2.86 19.67
N SER A 124 10.30 2.33 20.30
CA SER A 124 9.96 0.90 20.16
C SER A 124 9.46 0.56 18.76
N LYS A 125 8.65 1.43 18.13
CA LYS A 125 8.23 1.26 16.72
C LYS A 125 9.41 1.37 15.76
N SER A 126 10.33 2.31 15.97
CA SER A 126 11.52 2.42 15.13
C SER A 126 12.45 1.23 15.32
N ALA A 127 12.69 0.78 16.55
CA ALA A 127 13.49 -0.39 16.86
C ALA A 127 12.90 -1.68 16.25
N THR A 128 11.58 -1.87 16.32
CA THR A 128 10.92 -3.03 15.69
C THR A 128 11.01 -2.99 14.17
N ALA A 129 10.83 -1.83 13.53
CA ALA A 129 11.01 -1.65 12.10
C ALA A 129 12.46 -1.90 11.67
N LEU A 130 13.44 -1.35 12.41
CA LEU A 130 14.88 -1.58 12.20
C LEU A 130 15.25 -3.06 12.33
N ASN A 131 14.78 -3.73 13.39
CA ASN A 131 15.03 -5.15 13.60
C ASN A 131 14.43 -6.01 12.48
N LYS A 132 13.23 -5.66 11.99
CA LYS A 132 12.59 -6.33 10.86
C LYS A 132 13.43 -6.15 9.58
N SER A 133 13.80 -4.92 9.25
CA SER A 133 14.64 -4.62 8.09
C SER A 133 16.00 -5.32 8.17
N GLN A 134 16.63 -5.34 9.34
CA GLN A 134 17.90 -6.06 9.55
C GLN A 134 17.73 -7.56 9.33
N ARG A 135 16.63 -8.15 9.80
CA ARG A 135 16.34 -9.57 9.61
C ARG A 135 16.09 -9.91 8.14
N GLU A 136 15.36 -9.06 7.44
CA GLU A 136 15.10 -9.20 6.00
C GLU A 136 16.41 -9.10 5.19
N GLY A 137 17.23 -8.07 5.44
CA GLY A 137 18.52 -7.92 4.79
C GLY A 137 19.50 -9.07 5.08
N LYS A 138 19.54 -9.60 6.31
CA LYS A 138 20.34 -10.80 6.64
C LYS A 138 19.88 -12.03 5.87
N ARG A 139 18.56 -12.22 5.75
CA ARG A 139 17.98 -13.35 5.02
C ARG A 139 18.26 -13.25 3.52
N GLU A 140 18.18 -12.05 2.95
CA GLU A 140 18.50 -11.79 1.55
C GLU A 140 19.98 -12.05 1.27
N LEU A 141 20.87 -11.58 2.15
CA LEU A 141 22.31 -11.85 2.06
C LEU A 141 22.59 -13.36 2.07
N GLU A 142 21.99 -14.12 3.00
CA GLU A 142 22.18 -15.56 3.11
C GLU A 142 21.69 -16.31 1.85
N GLN A 143 20.57 -15.89 1.26
CA GLN A 143 20.06 -16.44 0.02
C GLN A 143 20.99 -16.14 -1.16
N ALA A 144 21.47 -14.89 -1.27
CA ALA A 144 22.41 -14.48 -2.31
C ALA A 144 23.73 -15.24 -2.20
N THR A 145 24.31 -15.38 -1.00
CA THR A 145 25.56 -16.13 -0.79
C THR A 145 25.39 -17.61 -1.11
N THR A 146 24.26 -18.21 -0.73
CA THR A 146 23.94 -19.61 -1.07
C THR A 146 23.76 -19.77 -2.58
N ARG A 147 23.20 -18.76 -3.26
CA ARG A 147 23.05 -18.80 -4.71
C ARG A 147 24.40 -18.70 -5.42
N ILE A 148 25.28 -17.83 -4.96
CA ILE A 148 26.65 -17.66 -5.48
C ILE A 148 27.40 -18.98 -5.35
N SER A 149 27.44 -19.60 -4.16
CA SER A 149 28.17 -20.87 -3.97
C SER A 149 27.63 -22.01 -4.82
N LYS A 150 26.31 -22.07 -5.02
CA LYS A 150 25.70 -23.02 -5.96
C LYS A 150 26.12 -22.75 -7.41
N LEU A 151 26.18 -21.49 -7.82
CA LEU A 151 26.65 -21.12 -9.16
C LEU A 151 28.13 -21.48 -9.34
N ASP A 152 28.99 -21.21 -8.36
CA ASP A 152 30.41 -21.59 -8.39
C ASP A 152 30.57 -23.10 -8.57
N THR A 153 29.78 -23.88 -7.83
CA THR A 153 29.79 -25.36 -7.95
C THR A 153 29.34 -25.82 -9.34
N ILE A 154 28.30 -25.21 -9.89
CA ILE A 154 27.80 -25.53 -11.24
C ILE A 154 28.84 -25.18 -12.29
N ILE A 155 29.45 -24.00 -12.18
CA ILE A 155 30.50 -23.52 -13.09
C ILE A 155 31.70 -24.47 -13.05
N GLN A 156 32.16 -24.85 -11.86
CA GLN A 156 33.27 -25.79 -11.71
C GLN A 156 32.97 -27.13 -12.39
N LYS A 157 31.79 -27.72 -12.13
CA LYS A 157 31.38 -28.97 -12.79
C LYS A 157 31.28 -28.84 -14.30
N LEU A 158 30.75 -27.72 -14.80
CA LEU A 158 30.69 -27.45 -16.24
C LEU A 158 32.09 -27.39 -16.86
N TYR A 159 33.06 -26.78 -16.18
CA TYR A 159 34.45 -26.77 -16.64
C TYR A 159 35.09 -28.16 -16.62
N GLU A 160 34.89 -28.92 -15.53
CA GLU A 160 35.38 -30.31 -15.39
C GLU A 160 34.80 -31.21 -16.48
N ASP A 161 33.48 -31.20 -16.68
CA ASP A 161 32.80 -31.98 -17.71
C ASP A 161 33.20 -31.56 -19.14
N ASN A 162 33.52 -30.28 -19.36
CA ASN A 162 34.04 -29.80 -20.65
C ASN A 162 35.47 -30.32 -20.91
N ILE A 163 36.33 -30.33 -19.90
CA ILE A 163 37.69 -30.92 -19.99
C ILE A 163 37.60 -32.44 -20.24
N GLU A 164 36.65 -33.12 -19.60
CA GLU A 164 36.36 -34.55 -19.81
C GLU A 164 35.68 -34.83 -21.17
N GLY A 165 35.39 -33.80 -21.96
CA GLY A 165 34.85 -33.93 -23.32
C GLY A 165 33.36 -34.29 -23.37
N LYS A 166 32.63 -34.27 -22.26
CA LYS A 166 31.20 -34.64 -22.20
C LYS A 166 30.29 -33.71 -22.99
N TYR A 167 30.73 -32.48 -23.26
CA TYR A 167 30.00 -31.50 -24.08
C TYR A 167 30.59 -31.30 -25.49
N LEU A 168 31.73 -31.95 -25.81
CA LEU A 168 32.35 -31.88 -27.14
C LEU A 168 31.88 -32.99 -28.08
N THR A 169 31.06 -33.93 -27.61
CA THR A 169 30.34 -34.86 -28.48
C THR A 169 29.10 -34.18 -29.04
N ARG A 170 29.29 -33.61 -30.21
CA ARG A 170 28.26 -33.13 -31.13
C ARG A 170 27.34 -34.27 -31.55
N ASP A 171 26.36 -34.63 -30.72
CA ASP A 171 25.30 -35.57 -31.10
C ASP A 171 23.95 -35.11 -30.56
N SER A 172 23.18 -34.41 -31.41
CA SER A 172 21.71 -34.42 -31.50
C SER A 172 21.22 -33.39 -32.53
N LEU A 173 21.61 -33.55 -33.80
CA LEU A 173 20.84 -33.05 -34.94
C LEU A 173 20.46 -34.29 -35.77
N LYS A 174 19.33 -34.88 -35.42
CA LYS A 174 18.47 -35.66 -36.32
C LYS A 174 17.09 -35.05 -36.26
#